data_AF-S4Y4F6-F1
#
_entry.id   AF-S4Y4F6-F1
#
_cell.length_a   1.000
_cell.length_b   1.000
_cell.length_c   1.000
_cell.angle_alpha   90.00
_cell.angle_beta   90.00
_cell.angle_gamma   90.00
#
_symmetry.space_group_name_H-M   'P 1'
#
loop_
_entity.id
_entity.type
_entity.pdbx_description
1 polymer ?
#
loop_
_entity_poly.entity_id
_entity_poly.type
_entity_poly.pdbx_seq_one_letter_code
_entity_poly.pdbx_strand_id
1 'polypeptide(L)'
;MSSIDLSQYEADVAAAEAEITRIREANAELAEAYRGDPGENAREILRRGAASLAAARDRLEAARVALTLARTTGSPHGLLAREEVVTGSVAVAIPAGTSSGERSRLIDAALSAELTSAARQLGVVLAAPAERYTRERPGRDAEGRTVLDVSGHVEGDVLMPAVSKGAKNARRG
;
A
#
# COMPACT_ATOMS: atom_id res chain seq x y z
N MET A 1 2.99 23.85 16.68
CA MET A 1 3.31 22.51 16.12
C MET A 1 2.27 21.56 16.67
N SER A 2 1.37 21.04 15.83
CA SER A 2 0.40 20.03 16.28
C SER A 2 1.20 18.78 16.63
N SER A 3 1.20 18.38 17.91
CA SER A 3 1.74 17.08 18.28
C SER A 3 0.88 16.04 17.59
N ILE A 4 1.45 15.30 16.65
CA ILE A 4 0.73 14.20 16.04
C ILE A 4 0.28 13.24 17.15
N ASP A 5 -1.02 12.95 17.16
CA ASP A 5 -1.58 11.94 18.03
C ASP A 5 -1.18 10.55 17.50
N LEU A 6 -0.15 9.97 18.11
CA LEU A 6 0.33 8.63 17.77
C LEU A 6 -0.69 7.54 18.15
N SER A 7 -1.60 7.81 19.08
CA SER A 7 -2.56 6.82 19.57
C SER A 7 -3.50 6.34 18.48
N GLN A 8 -3.88 7.21 17.55
CA GLN A 8 -4.70 6.83 16.40
C GLN A 8 -3.96 5.84 15.48
N TYR A 9 -2.68 6.07 15.19
CA TYR A 9 -1.89 5.17 14.34
C TYR A 9 -1.60 3.83 15.01
N GLU A 10 -1.40 3.84 16.34
CA GLU A 10 -1.28 2.61 17.13
C GLU A 10 -2.60 1.82 17.15
N ALA A 11 -3.73 2.51 17.27
CA ALA A 11 -5.06 1.90 17.15
C ALA A 11 -5.31 1.32 15.75
N ASP A 12 -4.88 2.01 14.68
CA ASP A 12 -5.02 1.53 13.30
C ASP A 12 -4.21 0.24 13.07
N VAL A 13 -2.98 0.16 13.60
CA VAL A 13 -2.16 -1.06 13.57
C VAL A 13 -2.86 -2.19 14.32
N ALA A 14 -3.35 -1.94 15.54
CA ALA A 14 -4.03 -2.94 16.34
C ALA A 14 -5.32 -3.44 15.67
N ALA A 15 -6.10 -2.55 15.05
CA ALA A 15 -7.30 -2.90 14.32
C ALA A 15 -6.99 -3.77 13.08
N ALA A 16 -5.93 -3.45 12.35
CA ALA A 16 -5.49 -4.23 11.20
C ALA A 16 -4.97 -5.63 11.60
N GLU A 17 -4.27 -5.74 12.74
CA GLU A 17 -3.84 -7.04 13.29
C GLU A 17 -5.05 -7.89 13.71
N ALA A 18 -6.03 -7.30 14.39
CA ALA A 18 -7.26 -7.98 14.77
C ALA A 18 -8.06 -8.48 13.54
N GLU A 19 -8.12 -7.70 12.48
CA GLU A 19 -8.74 -8.09 11.20
C GLU A 19 -8.02 -9.30 10.57
N ILE A 20 -6.68 -9.32 10.56
CA ILE A 20 -5.91 -10.46 10.05
C ILE A 20 -6.22 -11.73 10.85
N THR A 21 -6.29 -11.61 12.19
CA THR A 21 -6.64 -12.75 13.05
C THR A 21 -8.02 -13.29 12.71
N ARG A 22 -9.05 -12.43 12.63
CA ARG A 22 -10.41 -12.84 12.23
C ARG A 22 -10.45 -13.53 10.86
N ILE A 23 -9.75 -12.97 9.86
CA ILE A 23 -9.71 -13.58 8.52
C ILE A 23 -8.99 -14.94 8.54
N ARG A 24 -7.93 -15.08 9.33
CA ARG A 24 -7.21 -16.36 9.47
C ARG A 24 -8.09 -17.43 10.09
N GLU A 25 -8.83 -17.09 11.15
CA GLU A 25 -9.78 -17.99 11.79
C GLU A 25 -10.87 -18.43 10.81
N ALA A 26 -11.52 -17.47 10.13
CA ALA A 26 -12.53 -17.78 9.11
C ALA A 26 -11.97 -18.64 7.96
N ASN A 27 -10.75 -18.35 7.48
CA ASN A 27 -10.11 -19.16 6.44
C ASN A 27 -9.75 -20.58 6.93
N ALA A 28 -9.40 -20.74 8.21
CA ALA A 28 -9.13 -22.05 8.80
C ALA A 28 -10.41 -22.90 8.86
N GLU A 29 -11.54 -22.31 9.28
CA GLU A 29 -12.85 -22.97 9.25
C GLU A 29 -13.24 -23.40 7.83
N LEU A 30 -13.04 -22.53 6.84
CA LEU A 30 -13.29 -22.84 5.43
C LEU A 30 -12.38 -23.96 4.91
N ALA A 31 -11.13 -24.01 5.36
CA ALA A 31 -10.18 -25.06 4.98
C ALA A 31 -10.51 -26.42 5.63
N GLU A 32 -11.03 -26.43 6.86
CA GLU A 32 -11.57 -27.64 7.50
C GLU A 32 -12.82 -28.14 6.76
N ALA A 33 -13.76 -27.25 6.47
CA ALA A 33 -14.97 -27.59 5.70
C ALA A 33 -14.63 -28.17 4.32
N TYR A 34 -13.63 -27.59 3.63
CA TYR A 34 -13.15 -28.11 2.34
C TYR A 34 -12.55 -29.52 2.44
N ARG A 35 -11.83 -29.82 3.52
CA ARG A 35 -11.27 -31.17 3.76
C ARG A 35 -12.36 -32.21 3.99
N GLY A 36 -13.47 -31.82 4.62
CA GLY A 36 -14.60 -32.70 4.88
C GLY A 36 -15.50 -32.95 3.65
N ASP A 37 -15.78 -31.91 2.86
CA ASP A 37 -16.63 -32.00 1.66
C ASP A 37 -16.18 -31.00 0.57
N PRO A 38 -15.31 -31.42 -0.37
CA PRO A 38 -14.78 -30.56 -1.42
C PRO A 38 -15.81 -30.35 -2.54
N GLY A 39 -16.87 -29.58 -2.28
CA GLY A 39 -17.84 -29.17 -3.29
C GLY A 39 -17.27 -28.20 -4.35
N GLU A 40 -17.94 -28.09 -5.51
CA GLU A 40 -17.46 -27.28 -6.67
C GLU A 40 -17.18 -25.81 -6.32
N ASN A 41 -17.92 -25.21 -5.39
CA ASN A 41 -17.74 -23.82 -4.97
C ASN A 41 -16.60 -23.60 -3.95
N ALA A 42 -16.09 -24.66 -3.33
CA ALA A 42 -15.19 -24.52 -2.18
C ALA A 42 -13.80 -23.99 -2.55
N ARG A 43 -13.30 -24.32 -3.77
CA ARG A 43 -12.04 -23.76 -4.28
C ARG A 43 -12.11 -22.24 -4.47
N GLU A 44 -13.22 -21.75 -4.99
CA GLU A 44 -13.45 -20.31 -5.19
C GLU A 44 -13.55 -19.59 -3.84
N ILE A 45 -14.19 -20.20 -2.85
CA ILE A 45 -14.26 -19.66 -1.48
C ILE A 45 -12.87 -19.55 -0.85
N LEU A 46 -12.03 -20.59 -0.96
CA LEU A 46 -10.65 -20.55 -0.46
C LEU A 46 -9.80 -19.48 -1.18
N ARG A 47 -9.98 -19.35 -2.50
CA ARG A 47 -9.31 -18.30 -3.29
C ARG A 47 -9.68 -16.91 -2.81
N ARG A 48 -10.98 -16.66 -2.57
CA ARG A 48 -11.47 -15.38 -2.01
C ARG A 48 -10.91 -15.13 -0.62
N GLY A 49 -10.88 -16.14 0.24
CA GLY A 49 -10.29 -16.06 1.57
C GLY A 49 -8.81 -15.67 1.53
N ALA A 50 -8.03 -16.26 0.62
CA ALA A 50 -6.63 -15.90 0.41
C ALA A 50 -6.46 -14.46 -0.09
N ALA A 51 -7.31 -14.00 -1.00
CA ALA A 51 -7.30 -12.62 -1.49
C ALA A 51 -7.64 -11.62 -0.37
N SER A 52 -8.65 -11.90 0.45
CA SER A 52 -9.00 -11.08 1.61
C SER A 52 -7.86 -10.99 2.62
N LEU A 53 -7.18 -12.10 2.91
CA LEU A 53 -6.03 -12.13 3.79
C LEU A 53 -4.85 -11.30 3.24
N ALA A 54 -4.60 -11.38 1.93
CA ALA A 54 -3.57 -10.58 1.27
C ALA A 54 -3.89 -9.07 1.38
N ALA A 55 -5.13 -8.68 1.12
CA ALA A 55 -5.57 -7.28 1.26
C ALA A 55 -5.45 -6.78 2.71
N ALA A 56 -5.77 -7.61 3.70
CA ALA A 56 -5.63 -7.25 5.11
C ALA A 56 -4.15 -7.06 5.52
N ARG A 57 -3.24 -7.89 4.98
CA ARG A 57 -1.79 -7.73 5.18
C ARG A 57 -1.27 -6.44 4.58
N ASP A 58 -1.67 -6.11 3.35
CA ASP A 58 -1.29 -4.86 2.69
C ASP A 58 -1.76 -3.64 3.53
N ARG A 59 -2.94 -3.71 4.17
CA ARG A 59 -3.42 -2.67 5.10
C ARG A 59 -2.59 -2.56 6.38
N LEU A 60 -2.21 -3.70 6.98
CA LEU A 60 -1.36 -3.71 8.17
C LEU A 60 0.02 -3.11 7.87
N GLU A 61 0.61 -3.45 6.73
CA GLU A 61 1.89 -2.90 6.29
C GLU A 61 1.79 -1.37 6.14
N ALA A 62 0.76 -0.88 5.46
CA ALA A 62 0.52 0.55 5.33
C ALA A 62 0.35 1.26 6.70
N ALA A 63 -0.37 0.66 7.65
CA ALA A 63 -0.53 1.21 9.00
C ALA A 63 0.80 1.28 9.77
N ARG A 64 1.64 0.25 9.66
CA ARG A 64 2.98 0.21 10.28
C ARG A 64 3.93 1.24 9.68
N VAL A 65 3.89 1.42 8.35
CA VAL A 65 4.65 2.46 7.66
C VAL A 65 4.21 3.85 8.12
N ALA A 66 2.90 4.11 8.16
CA ALA A 66 2.37 5.39 8.65
C ALA A 66 2.77 5.68 10.10
N LEU A 67 2.69 4.69 10.99
CA LEU A 67 3.16 4.83 12.39
C LEU A 67 4.66 5.13 12.46
N THR A 68 5.47 4.46 11.63
CA THR A 68 6.92 4.69 11.58
C THR A 68 7.24 6.10 11.08
N LEU A 69 6.56 6.56 10.02
CA LEU A 69 6.70 7.92 9.51
C LEU A 69 6.26 8.94 10.56
N ALA A 70 5.08 8.77 11.17
CA ALA A 70 4.58 9.65 12.21
C ALA A 70 5.56 9.79 13.39
N ARG A 71 6.21 8.69 13.80
CA ARG A 71 7.24 8.70 14.85
C ARG A 71 8.54 9.39 14.45
N THR A 72 8.93 9.29 13.18
CA THR A 72 10.25 9.76 12.71
C THR A 72 10.21 11.18 12.15
N THR A 73 9.13 11.56 11.46
CA THR A 73 9.01 12.84 10.74
C THR A 73 7.94 13.75 11.33
N GLY A 74 7.08 13.25 12.22
CA GLY A 74 5.91 13.99 12.68
C GLY A 74 4.85 14.16 11.59
N SER A 75 4.82 13.29 10.58
CA SER A 75 3.80 13.19 9.53
C SER A 75 3.50 11.72 9.21
N PRO A 76 2.23 11.32 8.99
CA PRO A 76 1.90 9.96 8.55
C PRO A 76 2.21 9.71 7.07
N HIS A 77 2.44 10.80 6.32
CA HIS A 77 2.77 10.77 4.91
C HIS A 77 4.27 11.00 4.73
N GLY A 78 4.82 10.26 3.77
CA GLY A 78 6.23 10.22 3.42
C GLY A 78 6.60 8.84 2.87
N LEU A 79 7.87 8.68 2.49
CA LEU A 79 8.43 7.45 1.97
C LEU A 79 9.48 6.85 2.92
N LEU A 80 9.46 5.53 3.03
CA LEU A 80 10.50 4.73 3.66
C LEU A 80 11.20 3.89 2.59
N ALA A 81 12.53 3.99 2.55
CA ALA A 81 13.39 3.19 1.69
C ALA A 81 14.21 2.24 2.55
N ARG A 82 13.93 0.92 2.48
CA ARG A 82 14.62 -0.11 3.26
C ARG A 82 14.57 -1.45 2.53
N GLU A 83 15.61 -2.27 2.71
CA GLU A 83 15.62 -3.66 2.24
C GLU A 83 15.19 -3.79 0.76
N GLU A 84 15.76 -2.96 -0.12
CA GLU A 84 15.45 -2.96 -1.56
C GLU A 84 14.00 -2.58 -1.92
N VAL A 85 13.24 -2.01 -0.99
CA VAL A 85 11.85 -1.60 -1.21
C VAL A 85 11.66 -0.13 -0.81
N VAL A 86 10.81 0.57 -1.55
CA VAL A 86 10.25 1.87 -1.18
C VAL A 86 8.77 1.71 -0.92
N THR A 87 8.32 2.07 0.29
CA THR A 87 6.90 2.05 0.68
C THR A 87 6.54 3.35 1.39
N GLY A 88 5.32 3.84 1.20
CA GLY A 88 4.90 5.07 1.84
C GLY A 88 3.51 5.52 1.43
N SER A 89 3.19 6.76 1.75
CA SER A 89 2.00 7.41 1.23
C SER A 89 2.25 8.91 1.03
N VAL A 90 1.54 9.50 0.08
CA VAL A 90 1.51 10.95 -0.13
C VAL A 90 0.07 11.44 -0.18
N ALA A 91 -0.19 12.60 0.43
CA ALA A 91 -1.48 13.25 0.35
C ALA A 91 -1.43 14.39 -0.68
N VAL A 92 -2.28 14.32 -1.70
CA VAL A 92 -2.30 15.26 -2.83
C VAL A 92 -3.66 15.93 -2.94
N ALA A 93 -3.67 17.26 -2.96
CA ALA A 93 -4.86 18.05 -3.25
C ALA A 93 -5.19 17.92 -4.75
N ILE A 94 -6.19 17.08 -5.08
CA ILE A 94 -6.66 16.87 -6.45
C ILE A 94 -8.10 17.36 -6.52
N PRO A 95 -8.36 18.50 -7.19
CA PRO A 95 -9.71 19.03 -7.34
C PRO A 95 -10.69 18.04 -8.00
N ALA A 96 -11.97 18.18 -7.69
CA ALA A 96 -13.01 17.41 -8.37
C ALA A 96 -13.07 17.80 -9.86
N GLY A 97 -13.23 16.82 -10.74
CA GLY A 97 -13.29 17.05 -12.20
C GLY A 97 -11.94 17.28 -12.87
N THR A 98 -10.81 17.17 -12.17
CA THR A 98 -9.48 17.22 -12.77
C THR A 98 -9.30 16.13 -13.83
N SER A 99 -8.80 16.52 -15.00
CA SER A 99 -8.53 15.59 -16.10
C SER A 99 -7.42 14.60 -15.73
N SER A 100 -7.39 13.44 -16.39
CA SER A 100 -6.35 12.43 -16.10
C SER A 100 -4.92 12.97 -16.26
N GLY A 101 -4.68 13.81 -17.29
CA GLY A 101 -3.34 14.36 -17.53
C GLY A 101 -2.91 15.39 -16.49
N GLU A 102 -3.84 16.22 -16.02
CA GLU A 102 -3.54 17.19 -14.96
C GLU A 102 -3.38 16.51 -13.61
N ARG A 103 -4.18 15.47 -13.36
CA ARG A 103 -4.05 14.61 -12.19
C ARG A 103 -2.65 14.00 -12.10
N SER A 104 -2.21 13.39 -13.19
CA SER A 104 -0.85 12.87 -13.37
C SER A 104 0.23 13.86 -12.96
N ARG A 105 0.16 15.09 -13.48
CA ARG A 105 1.12 16.16 -13.15
C ARG A 105 1.11 16.55 -11.68
N LEU A 106 -0.08 16.66 -11.06
CA LEU A 106 -0.19 16.98 -9.63
C LEU A 106 0.45 15.91 -8.76
N ILE A 107 0.29 14.64 -9.13
CA ILE A 107 0.90 13.51 -8.42
C ILE A 107 2.42 13.53 -8.60
N ASP A 108 2.90 13.68 -9.83
CA ASP A 108 4.32 13.77 -10.12
C ASP A 108 4.98 14.93 -9.37
N ALA A 109 4.36 16.12 -9.37
CA ALA A 109 4.87 17.28 -8.66
C ALA A 109 4.97 17.06 -7.14
N ALA A 110 3.99 16.37 -6.55
CA ALA A 110 3.98 16.08 -5.12
C ALA A 110 4.99 15.00 -4.72
N LEU A 111 5.26 14.02 -5.59
CA LEU A 111 6.00 12.80 -5.23
C LEU A 111 7.44 12.75 -5.77
N SER A 112 7.74 13.38 -6.89
CA SER A 112 8.99 13.14 -7.64
C SER A 112 10.26 13.39 -6.82
N ALA A 113 10.30 14.47 -6.04
CA ALA A 113 11.48 14.81 -5.26
C ALA A 113 11.77 13.77 -4.16
N GLU A 114 10.72 13.38 -3.44
CA GLU A 114 10.83 12.41 -2.35
C GLU A 114 11.16 11.01 -2.88
N LEU A 115 10.50 10.59 -3.95
CA LEU A 115 10.75 9.28 -4.58
C LEU A 115 12.16 9.21 -5.19
N THR A 116 12.65 10.30 -5.77
CA THR A 116 14.03 10.38 -6.26
C THR A 116 15.03 10.29 -5.10
N SER A 117 14.74 10.93 -3.97
CA SER A 117 15.56 10.84 -2.77
C SER A 117 15.61 9.40 -2.23
N ALA A 118 14.46 8.74 -2.14
CA ALA A 118 14.33 7.35 -1.72
C ALA A 118 15.11 6.39 -2.64
N ALA A 119 14.99 6.55 -3.97
CA ALA A 119 15.75 5.76 -4.93
C ALA A 119 17.27 5.95 -4.79
N ARG A 120 17.72 7.19 -4.58
CA ARG A 120 19.15 7.49 -4.32
C ARG A 120 19.66 6.86 -3.04
N GLN A 121 18.86 6.81 -1.98
CA GLN A 121 19.24 6.14 -0.72
C GLN A 121 19.47 4.63 -0.93
N LEU A 122 18.76 4.03 -1.88
CA LEU A 122 18.93 2.63 -2.27
C LEU A 122 20.01 2.44 -3.37
N GLY A 123 20.61 3.51 -3.88
CA GLY A 123 21.61 3.45 -4.94
C GLY A 123 21.07 3.15 -6.34
N VAL A 124 19.77 3.37 -6.58
CA VAL A 124 19.09 3.03 -7.86
C VAL A 124 18.47 4.26 -8.53
N VAL A 125 18.02 4.09 -9.78
CA VAL A 125 17.26 5.10 -10.52
C VAL A 125 15.79 4.70 -10.70
N LEU A 126 14.90 5.67 -10.94
CA LEU A 126 13.49 5.38 -11.18
C LEU A 126 13.28 4.76 -12.57
N ALA A 127 12.53 3.67 -12.67
CA ALA A 127 12.19 3.05 -13.95
C ALA A 127 11.01 3.74 -14.68
N ALA A 128 10.29 4.64 -14.00
CA ALA A 128 9.07 5.26 -14.49
C ALA A 128 8.83 6.63 -13.81
N PRO A 129 7.89 7.46 -14.32
CA PRO A 129 7.40 8.64 -13.62
C PRO A 129 6.78 8.31 -12.26
N ALA A 130 6.79 9.26 -11.33
CA ALA A 130 6.43 9.03 -9.93
C ALA A 130 4.97 8.58 -9.75
N GLU A 131 4.05 9.10 -10.56
CA GLU A 131 2.64 8.70 -10.63
C GLU A 131 2.47 7.18 -10.80
N ARG A 132 3.40 6.51 -11.50
CA ARG A 132 3.32 5.07 -11.78
C ARG A 132 3.61 4.22 -10.56
N TYR A 133 4.14 4.79 -9.49
CA TYR A 133 4.38 4.13 -8.21
C TYR A 133 3.22 4.34 -7.23
N THR A 134 2.14 5.00 -7.67
CA THR A 134 1.03 5.36 -6.80
C THR A 134 -0.20 4.50 -7.03
N ARG A 135 -0.90 4.20 -5.93
CA ARG A 135 -2.25 3.62 -5.93
C ARG A 135 -3.14 4.47 -5.04
N GLU A 136 -4.26 4.92 -5.58
CA GLU A 136 -5.21 5.71 -4.80
C GLU A 136 -5.89 4.87 -3.72
N ARG A 137 -5.86 5.36 -2.49
CA ARG A 137 -6.61 4.81 -1.37
C ARG A 137 -8.06 5.32 -1.46
N PRO A 138 -9.08 4.47 -1.18
CA PRO A 138 -10.46 4.94 -1.10
C PRO A 138 -10.62 6.04 -0.05
N GLY A 139 -11.37 7.10 -0.40
CA GLY A 139 -11.67 8.20 0.50
C GLY A 139 -10.68 9.37 0.41
N ARG A 140 -10.70 10.21 1.45
CA ARG A 140 -9.86 11.41 1.60
C ARG A 140 -9.28 11.44 3.00
N ASP A 141 -8.18 12.17 3.19
CA ASP A 141 -7.69 12.45 4.56
C ASP A 141 -8.55 13.50 5.28
N ALA A 142 -8.20 13.81 6.52
CA ALA A 142 -8.89 14.80 7.35
C ALA A 142 -8.89 16.22 6.74
N GLU A 143 -7.98 16.52 5.82
CA GLU A 143 -7.86 17.79 5.11
C GLU A 143 -8.56 17.76 3.74
N GLY A 144 -9.22 16.65 3.38
CA GLY A 144 -9.92 16.48 2.10
C GLY A 144 -9.01 16.12 0.92
N ARG A 145 -7.74 15.76 1.15
CA ARG A 145 -6.78 15.39 0.11
C ARG A 145 -6.92 13.93 -0.32
N THR A 146 -6.50 13.64 -1.55
CA THR A 146 -6.36 12.26 -2.05
C THR A 146 -5.18 11.62 -1.35
N VAL A 147 -5.34 10.44 -0.76
CA VAL A 147 -4.21 9.67 -0.25
C VAL A 147 -3.79 8.65 -1.29
N LEU A 148 -2.50 8.66 -1.62
CA LEU A 148 -1.89 7.76 -2.59
C LEU A 148 -0.88 6.89 -1.86
N ASP A 149 -1.07 5.58 -1.90
CA ASP A 149 -0.08 4.61 -1.44
C ASP A 149 1.04 4.53 -2.47
N VAL A 150 2.28 4.61 -2.00
CA VAL A 150 3.47 4.58 -2.86
C VAL A 150 4.19 3.26 -2.64
N SER A 151 4.51 2.56 -3.72
CA SER A 151 5.25 1.30 -3.65
C SER A 151 6.18 1.07 -4.83
N GLY A 152 7.41 0.64 -4.54
CA GLY A 152 8.39 0.20 -5.52
C GLY A 152 9.40 -0.78 -4.94
N HIS A 153 10.00 -1.59 -5.78
CA HIS A 153 11.03 -2.57 -5.41
C HIS A 153 12.21 -2.48 -6.36
N VAL A 154 13.41 -2.76 -5.87
CA VAL A 154 14.63 -2.75 -6.68
C VAL A 154 14.68 -4.00 -7.57
N GLU A 155 14.99 -3.82 -8.85
CA GLU A 155 15.39 -4.87 -9.78
C GLU A 155 16.70 -4.45 -10.46
N GLY A 156 17.85 -4.97 -10.00
CA GLY A 156 19.15 -4.51 -10.47
C GLY A 156 19.40 -3.05 -10.06
N ASP A 157 19.66 -2.18 -11.04
CA ASP A 157 19.99 -0.77 -10.79
C ASP A 157 18.76 0.17 -10.86
N VAL A 158 17.56 -0.39 -10.95
CA VAL A 158 16.31 0.37 -11.11
C VAL A 158 15.30 0.08 -10.00
N LEU A 159 14.61 1.13 -9.53
CA LEU A 159 13.40 1.01 -8.74
C LEU A 159 12.22 0.81 -9.69
N MET A 160 11.55 -0.33 -9.56
CA MET A 160 10.39 -0.70 -10.35
C MET A 160 9.10 -0.39 -9.59
N PRO A 161 8.04 0.13 -10.25
CA PRO A 161 6.75 0.30 -9.59
C PRO A 161 6.12 -1.02 -9.13
N ALA A 162 5.68 -1.08 -7.87
CA ALA A 162 5.08 -2.28 -7.28
C ALA A 162 3.54 -2.19 -7.15
N VAL A 163 2.92 -1.10 -7.63
CA VAL A 163 1.47 -0.87 -7.54
C VAL A 163 0.62 -1.77 -8.45
N SER A 164 1.26 -2.65 -9.22
CA SER A 164 0.60 -3.64 -10.06
C SER A 164 0.93 -5.08 -9.65
N LYS A 165 0.39 -5.53 -8.50
CA LYS A 165 0.24 -6.99 -8.21
C LYS A 165 -0.69 -7.71 -9.21
N GLY A 166 -1.09 -7.08 -10.32
CA GLY A 166 -1.89 -7.67 -11.41
C GLY A 166 -1.11 -8.12 -12.65
N ALA A 167 0.17 -7.77 -12.83
CA ALA A 167 0.87 -8.05 -14.10
C ALA A 167 1.94 -9.17 -14.03
N LYS A 168 2.40 -9.60 -12.85
CA LYS A 168 3.46 -10.64 -12.73
C LYS A 168 2.95 -12.09 -12.76
N ASN A 169 1.64 -12.33 -12.56
CA ASN A 169 1.04 -13.67 -12.65
C ASN A 169 0.54 -14.06 -14.05
N ALA A 170 0.67 -13.20 -15.07
CA ALA A 170 0.26 -13.50 -16.44
C ALA A 170 1.37 -14.11 -17.32
N ARG A 171 2.58 -14.35 -16.77
CA ARG A 171 3.73 -14.91 -17.52
C ARG A 171 4.34 -16.17 -16.90
N ARG A 172 3.73 -16.72 -15.86
CA ARG A 172 4.03 -18.05 -15.30
C ARG A 172 2.73 -18.71 -14.88
N GLY A 173 2.01 -19.22 -15.87
CA GLY A 173 0.80 -20.03 -15.76
C GLY A 173 0.59 -20.72 -17.09
#